data_AF-A0A351DNQ1-F1
#
_entry.id   AF-A0A351DNQ1-F1
#
_cell.length_a   1.000
_cell.length_b   1.000
_cell.length_c   1.000
_cell.angle_alpha   90.00
_cell.angle_beta   90.00
_cell.angle_gamma   90.00
#
_symmetry.space_group_name_H-M   'P 1'
#
loop_
_entity.id
_entity.type
_entity.pdbx_description
1 polymer ?
#
loop_
_entity_poly.entity_id
_entity_poly.type
_entity_poly.pdbx_seq_one_letter_code
_entity_poly.pdbx_strand_id
1 'polypeptide(L)' 'MIVPAFRFSTAPMMEWTDRHWRMFARTLTQKALLYT' A
#
# COMPACT_ATOMS: atom_id res chain seq x y z
N MET A 1 1.34 -17.29 7.47
CA MET A 1 1.43 -16.43 6.27
C MET A 1 2.74 -15.68 6.34
N ILE A 2 3.69 -15.97 5.44
CA ILE A 2 4.95 -15.21 5.37
C ILE A 2 4.69 -14.05 4.42
N VAL A 3 4.79 -12.82 4.93
CA VAL A 3 4.74 -11.62 4.08
C VAL A 3 6.11 -11.52 3.39
N PRO A 4 6.17 -11.48 2.05
CA PRO A 4 7.44 -11.34 1.36
C PRO A 4 8.10 -10.01 1.73
N ALA A 5 9.44 -9.94 1.71
CA ALA A 5 10.15 -8.72 2.02
C ALA A 5 9.86 -7.64 0.96
N PHE A 6 9.20 -6.55 1.35
CA PHE A 6 8.92 -5.42 0.48
C PHE A 6 9.93 -4.30 0.71
N ARG A 7 10.51 -3.76 -0.38
CA ARG A 7 11.42 -2.61 -0.32
C ARG A 7 10.72 -1.31 0.06
N PHE A 8 9.42 -1.22 -0.22
CA PHE A 8 8.61 -0.04 0.03
C PHE A 8 7.22 -0.45 0.50
N SER A 9 6.74 0.24 1.51
CA SER A 9 5.42 0.06 2.09
C SER A 9 4.89 1.37 2.63
N THR A 10 3.58 1.47 2.74
CA THR A 10 2.92 2.68 3.27
C THR A 10 2.21 2.37 4.57
N ALA A 11 2.40 3.20 5.59
CA ALA A 11 1.72 2.99 6.87
C ALA A 11 0.18 3.07 6.71
N PRO A 12 -0.60 2.23 7.40
CA PRO A 12 -2.04 2.42 7.48
C PRO A 12 -2.33 3.71 8.25
N MET A 13 -3.15 4.58 7.67
CA MET A 13 -3.54 5.85 8.25
C MET A 13 -5.05 5.99 8.12
N MET A 14 -5.73 6.11 9.26
CA MET A 14 -7.18 6.22 9.33
C MET A 14 -7.66 7.41 8.49
N GLU A 15 -8.74 7.22 7.71
CA GLU A 15 -9.29 8.19 6.74
C GLU A 15 -8.37 8.61 5.58
N TRP A 16 -7.12 8.16 5.54
CA TRP A 16 -6.16 8.59 4.51
C TRP A 16 -5.79 7.47 3.53
N THR A 17 -5.50 6.27 4.04
CA THR A 17 -5.17 5.11 3.19
C THR A 17 -6.40 4.34 2.75
N ASP A 18 -7.40 5.04 2.22
CA ASP A 18 -8.62 4.44 1.72
C ASP A 18 -8.40 3.75 0.34
N ARG A 19 -9.48 3.18 -0.22
CA ARG A 19 -9.43 2.49 -1.52
C ARG A 19 -8.96 3.38 -2.67
N HIS A 20 -9.33 4.66 -2.69
CA HIS A 20 -8.98 5.62 -3.73
C HIS A 20 -7.49 5.94 -3.66
N TRP A 21 -6.97 6.18 -2.46
CA TRP A 21 -5.53 6.34 -2.24
C TRP A 21 -4.75 5.09 -2.69
N ARG A 22 -5.22 3.88 -2.34
CA ARG A 22 -4.55 2.64 -2.77
C ARG A 22 -4.57 2.46 -4.30
N MET A 23 -5.68 2.80 -4.96
CA MET A 23 -5.76 2.75 -6.42
C MET A 23 -4.77 3.71 -7.08
N PHE A 24 -4.66 4.93 -6.56
CA PHE A 24 -3.63 5.88 -7.00
C PHE A 24 -2.22 5.36 -6.73
N ALA A 25 -1.93 4.83 -5.55
CA ALA A 25 -0.63 4.24 -5.24
C ALA A 25 -0.25 3.09 -6.20
N ARG A 26 -1.25 2.32 -6.69
CA ARG A 26 -1.05 1.26 -7.69
C ARG A 26 -0.73 1.78 -9.09
N THR A 27 -1.06 3.02 -9.43
CA THR A 27 -0.61 3.63 -10.70
C THR A 27 0.87 4.06 -10.63
N LEU A 28 1.36 4.40 -9.43
CA LEU A 28 2.75 4.78 -9.21
C LEU A 28 3.67 3.56 -9.07
N THR A 29 3.20 2.49 -8.44
CA THR A 29 4.02 1.31 -8.15
C THR A 29 3.21 0.02 -8.08
N GLN A 30 3.71 -1.00 -8.78
CA GLN A 30 3.09 -2.32 -8.80
C GLN A 30 3.51 -3.19 -7.61
N LYS A 31 4.69 -2.93 -7.01
CA LYS A 31 5.32 -3.83 -6.03
C LYS A 31 5.25 -3.35 -4.58
N ALA A 32 4.68 -2.17 -4.32
CA ALA A 32 4.55 -1.69 -2.93
C ALA A 32 3.59 -2.55 -2.12
N LEU A 33 3.91 -2.75 -0.83
CA LEU A 33 2.96 -3.28 0.14
C LEU A 33 2.03 -2.15 0.62
N LEU A 34 0.73 -2.31 0.35
CA LEU A 34 -0.30 -1.37 0.76
C LEU A 34 -1.15 -2.03 1.83
N TYR A 35 -1.28 -1.38 2.98
CA TYR A 35 -2.09 -1.85 4.10
C TYR A 35 -3.54 -1.38 3.97
N THR A 36 -4.44 -2.11 4.63
CA THR A 36 -5.86 -1.76 4.71
C THR A 36 -6.16 -0.85 5.87
#